data_AF-A0A6A4W5E8-F1
#
_entry.id   AF-A0A6A4W5E8-F1
#
_cell.length_a   1.000
_cell.length_b   1.000
_cell.length_c   1.000
_cell.angle_alpha   90.00
_cell.angle_beta   90.00
_cell.angle_gamma   90.00
#
_symmetry.space_group_name_H-M   'P 1'
#
loop_
_entity.id
_entity.type
_entity.pdbx_description
1 polymer ?
#
loop_
_entity_poly.entity_id
_entity_poly.type
_entity_poly.pdbx_seq_one_letter_code
_entity_poly.pdbx_strand_id
1 'polypeptide(L)'
;MTLLLPPQEMAGQEFAALVPVETKPRLRYREEGAGSLPGTMIAHQLMSAIKERCSPEEAIRLLKELHNPLKTADDDAEPTHNPLKIEVFTETLLFVGSKSFSHAFAAIAKFHYVFKVLAETEEAQICVLRSLYNVWRDHPQMMCVLVDKMLKTQIVECSAVANWIFSREMNADFLKSYVWEILNLTIRKMSQHVHKLTVEAAEARARLHHDSGDDSDSDDDRRDRPSDEQVERMEERLEQAQSDQKTLFLIIFQWPMFD
;
A
#
# COMPACT_ATOMS: atom_id res chain seq x y z
N MET A 1 17.97 -32.34 -9.28
CA MET A 1 17.63 -30.93 -8.98
C MET A 1 18.74 -30.10 -9.60
N THR A 2 18.57 -29.71 -10.88
CA THR A 2 19.57 -28.94 -11.61
C THR A 2 19.63 -27.57 -10.96
N LEU A 3 20.73 -27.26 -10.27
CA LEU A 3 21.01 -25.92 -9.80
C LEU A 3 21.14 -25.06 -11.06
N LEU A 4 20.10 -24.30 -11.37
CA LEU A 4 20.17 -23.26 -12.40
C LEU A 4 21.29 -22.32 -11.99
N LEU A 5 22.31 -22.20 -12.83
CA LEU A 5 23.37 -21.22 -12.65
C LEU A 5 22.73 -19.82 -12.54
N PRO A 6 23.24 -18.93 -11.68
CA PRO A 6 22.73 -17.58 -11.58
C PRO A 6 22.75 -16.89 -12.97
N PRO A 7 21.80 -15.98 -13.26
CA PRO A 7 21.66 -15.36 -14.59
C PRO A 7 22.97 -14.74 -15.13
N GLN A 8 23.82 -14.26 -14.23
CA GLN A 8 25.12 -13.67 -14.50
C GLN A 8 26.13 -14.69 -15.06
N GLU A 9 25.99 -15.96 -14.72
CA GLU A 9 26.83 -17.07 -15.18
C GLU A 9 26.28 -17.75 -16.44
N MET A 10 25.01 -17.51 -16.79
CA MET A 10 24.40 -18.03 -18.01
C MET A 10 24.52 -17.08 -19.21
N ALA A 11 24.66 -15.77 -18.97
CA ALA A 11 24.81 -14.78 -20.03
C ALA A 11 26.25 -14.69 -20.52
N GLY A 12 26.45 -14.58 -21.85
CA GLY A 12 27.74 -14.20 -22.41
C GLY A 12 28.19 -12.83 -21.90
N GLN A 13 29.49 -12.57 -21.86
CA GLN A 13 30.04 -11.30 -21.35
C GLN A 13 29.47 -10.08 -22.08
N GLU A 14 29.14 -10.22 -23.36
CA GLU A 14 28.50 -9.21 -24.19
C GLU A 14 27.09 -8.82 -23.73
N PHE A 15 26.41 -9.70 -22.99
CA PHE A 15 25.07 -9.47 -22.44
C PHE A 15 25.09 -9.13 -20.95
N ALA A 16 26.26 -9.04 -20.31
CA ALA A 16 26.38 -8.78 -18.87
C ALA A 16 25.65 -7.49 -18.43
N ALA A 17 25.63 -6.47 -19.28
CA ALA A 17 24.92 -5.21 -19.03
C ALA A 17 23.39 -5.33 -19.07
N LEU A 18 22.85 -6.38 -19.67
CA LEU A 18 21.40 -6.66 -19.72
C LEU A 18 20.95 -7.59 -18.58
N VAL A 19 21.89 -8.18 -17.86
CA VAL A 19 21.57 -9.05 -16.73
C VAL A 19 21.00 -8.20 -15.60
N PRO A 20 19.83 -8.56 -15.04
CA PRO A 20 19.26 -7.83 -13.92
C PRO A 20 20.24 -7.71 -12.76
N VAL A 21 20.24 -6.54 -12.13
CA VAL A 21 20.99 -6.29 -10.90
C VAL A 21 20.55 -7.25 -9.80
N GLU A 22 21.47 -7.57 -8.89
CA GLU A 22 21.14 -8.41 -7.75
C GLU A 22 20.05 -7.76 -6.88
N THR A 23 19.00 -8.53 -6.59
CA THR A 23 17.84 -8.05 -5.86
C THR A 23 18.16 -7.95 -4.36
N LYS A 24 18.44 -6.73 -3.85
CA LYS A 24 18.74 -6.48 -2.43
C LYS A 24 17.89 -5.36 -1.85
N PRO A 25 17.41 -5.48 -0.60
CA PRO A 25 16.77 -4.37 0.07
C PRO A 25 17.79 -3.27 0.37
N ARG A 26 17.39 -2.01 0.20
CA ARG A 26 18.19 -0.84 0.57
C ARG A 26 17.65 -0.21 1.84
N LEU A 27 18.55 0.34 2.66
CA LEU A 27 18.17 1.15 3.82
C LEU A 27 19.19 2.27 3.93
N ARG A 28 18.81 3.47 3.51
CA ARG A 28 19.70 4.62 3.46
C ARG A 28 20.34 4.94 4.81
N TYR A 29 19.62 4.67 5.90
CA TYR A 29 20.10 4.87 7.28
C TYR A 29 21.25 3.94 7.69
N ARG A 30 21.60 2.93 6.87
CA ARG A 30 22.77 2.06 7.09
C ARG A 30 23.93 2.34 6.14
N GLU A 31 23.75 3.25 5.20
CA GLU A 31 24.79 3.58 4.21
C GLU A 31 25.88 4.46 4.82
N GLU A 32 27.05 4.47 4.19
CA GLU A 32 28.16 5.31 4.63
C GLU A 32 27.78 6.80 4.51
N GLY A 33 28.00 7.58 5.56
CA GLY A 33 27.58 9.00 5.63
C GLY A 33 26.14 9.24 6.13
N ALA A 34 25.36 8.18 6.38
CA ALA A 34 23.98 8.29 6.83
C ALA A 34 23.80 8.99 8.18
N GLY A 35 24.84 9.09 9.01
CA GLY A 35 24.78 9.75 10.32
C GLY A 35 24.32 11.22 10.28
N SER A 36 24.43 11.88 9.12
CA SER A 36 23.96 13.24 8.90
C SER A 36 22.49 13.35 8.45
N LEU A 37 21.88 12.23 8.02
CA LEU A 37 20.50 12.24 7.52
C LEU A 37 19.51 12.44 8.67
N PRO A 38 18.45 13.24 8.47
CA PRO A 38 17.36 13.35 9.44
C PRO A 38 16.75 11.98 9.74
N GLY A 39 16.55 11.71 11.02
CA GLY A 39 15.91 10.47 11.48
C GLY A 39 16.81 9.24 11.59
N THR A 40 18.10 9.31 11.21
CA THR A 40 19.02 8.16 11.30
C THR A 40 19.10 7.54 12.69
N MET A 41 19.19 8.38 13.74
CA MET A 41 19.22 7.89 15.12
C MET A 41 17.96 7.08 15.47
N ILE A 42 16.78 7.61 15.13
CA ILE A 42 15.50 6.94 15.37
C ILE A 42 15.35 5.69 14.51
N ALA A 43 15.83 5.70 13.26
CA ALA A 43 15.85 4.52 12.39
C ALA A 43 16.66 3.38 13.02
N HIS A 44 17.83 3.67 13.59
CA HIS A 44 18.64 2.66 14.30
C HIS A 44 17.96 2.13 15.56
N GLN A 45 17.38 3.01 16.38
CA GLN A 45 16.66 2.62 17.59
C GLN A 45 15.44 1.75 17.24
N LEU A 46 14.65 2.19 16.27
CA LEU A 46 13.48 1.47 15.78
C LEU A 46 13.87 0.11 15.19
N MET A 47 14.98 0.03 14.45
CA MET A 47 15.49 -1.24 13.93
C MET A 47 15.83 -2.22 15.06
N SER A 48 16.46 -1.77 16.15
CA SER A 48 16.73 -2.62 17.33
C SER A 48 15.43 -3.06 17.98
N ALA A 49 14.53 -2.11 18.24
CA ALA A 49 13.24 -2.36 18.89
C ALA A 49 12.38 -3.37 18.11
N ILE A 50 12.30 -3.27 16.77
CA ILE A 50 11.55 -4.21 15.93
C ILE A 50 12.17 -5.61 16.00
N LYS A 51 13.50 -5.73 15.96
CA LYS A 51 14.21 -7.02 16.10
C LYS A 51 13.99 -7.65 17.47
N GLU A 52 13.91 -6.83 18.51
CA GLU A 52 13.57 -7.20 19.88
C GLU A 52 12.04 -7.39 20.10
N ARG A 53 11.27 -7.35 19.01
CA ARG A 53 9.82 -7.62 18.99
C ARG A 53 8.96 -6.61 19.75
N CYS A 54 9.34 -5.33 19.77
CA CYS A 54 8.56 -4.24 20.33
C CYS A 54 7.08 -4.21 19.88
N SER A 55 6.22 -3.55 20.66
CA SER A 55 4.81 -3.35 20.33
C SER A 55 4.60 -2.22 19.31
N PRO A 56 3.44 -2.16 18.62
CA PRO A 56 3.07 -1.03 17.78
C PRO A 56 3.12 0.33 18.51
N GLU A 57 2.70 0.37 19.76
CA GLU A 57 2.70 1.58 20.59
C GLU A 57 4.13 2.03 20.94
N GLU A 58 5.03 1.08 21.20
CA GLU A 58 6.46 1.36 21.37
C GLU A 58 7.08 1.98 20.12
N ALA A 59 6.77 1.42 18.94
CA ALA A 59 7.20 2.01 17.67
C ALA A 59 6.66 3.44 17.49
N ILE A 60 5.38 3.69 17.76
CA ILE A 60 4.78 5.03 17.70
C ILE A 60 5.49 5.99 18.68
N ARG A 61 5.80 5.54 19.91
CA ARG A 61 6.52 6.36 20.89
C ARG A 61 7.89 6.80 20.37
N LEU A 62 8.67 5.89 19.80
CA LEU A 62 9.97 6.22 19.20
C LEU A 62 9.84 7.26 18.07
N LEU A 63 8.80 7.11 17.23
CA LEU A 63 8.57 8.02 16.13
C LEU A 63 8.15 9.43 16.57
N LYS A 64 7.67 9.64 17.80
CA LYS A 64 7.28 10.98 18.29
C LYS A 64 8.44 11.97 18.33
N GLU A 65 9.68 11.48 18.46
CA GLU A 65 10.89 12.30 18.50
C GLU A 65 11.24 12.94 17.14
N LEU A 66 10.63 12.46 16.05
CA LEU A 66 10.84 13.01 14.71
C LEU A 66 10.00 14.26 14.47
N HIS A 67 10.67 15.39 14.25
CA HIS A 67 10.05 16.64 13.85
C HIS A 67 9.42 16.54 12.45
N ASN A 68 8.33 17.28 12.21
CA ASN A 68 7.69 17.30 10.90
C ASN A 68 8.41 18.28 9.99
N PRO A 69 9.06 17.83 8.90
CA PRO A 69 9.77 18.73 7.99
C PRO A 69 8.83 19.66 7.19
N LEU A 70 7.53 19.35 7.12
CA LEU A 70 6.53 20.20 6.48
C LEU A 70 6.08 21.36 7.37
N LYS A 71 6.37 21.31 8.67
CA LYS A 71 6.00 22.37 9.60
C LYS A 71 7.02 23.50 9.47
N THR A 72 6.61 24.61 8.88
CA THR A 72 7.42 25.83 8.80
C THR A 72 7.08 26.75 9.98
N ALA A 73 8.03 27.62 10.38
CA ALA A 73 7.84 28.48 11.55
C ALA A 73 6.77 29.57 11.35
N ASP A 74 6.44 29.88 10.09
CA ASP A 74 5.54 30.96 9.69
C ASP A 74 4.14 30.46 9.29
N ASP A 75 3.87 29.16 9.36
CA ASP A 75 2.59 28.55 9.00
C ASP A 75 1.86 28.03 10.25
N ASP A 76 0.73 28.66 10.56
CA ASP A 76 -0.15 28.28 11.67
C ASP A 76 -0.92 26.98 11.37
N ALA A 77 -0.96 26.52 10.11
CA ALA A 77 -1.61 25.27 9.74
C ALA A 77 -0.74 24.06 10.14
N GLU A 78 -1.32 23.13 10.89
CA GLU A 78 -0.65 21.86 11.20
C GLU A 78 -0.65 20.96 9.96
N PRO A 79 0.51 20.47 9.48
CA PRO A 79 0.55 19.64 8.29
C PRO A 79 -0.25 18.35 8.50
N THR A 80 -0.95 17.92 7.45
CA THR A 80 -1.84 16.75 7.48
C THR A 80 -1.13 15.43 7.70
N HIS A 81 0.18 15.38 7.46
CA HIS A 81 1.01 14.19 7.64
C HIS A 81 2.47 14.57 7.95
N ASN A 82 3.25 13.61 8.43
CA ASN A 82 4.69 13.77 8.67
C ASN A 82 5.48 12.79 7.80
N PRO A 83 6.06 13.25 6.67
CA PRO A 83 6.74 12.37 5.72
C PRO A 83 7.98 11.70 6.34
N LEU A 84 8.70 12.36 7.26
CA LEU A 84 9.90 11.79 7.89
C LEU A 84 9.54 10.62 8.81
N LYS A 85 8.44 10.72 9.57
CA LYS A 85 7.95 9.60 10.40
C LYS A 85 7.56 8.40 9.54
N ILE A 86 6.81 8.64 8.47
CA ILE A 86 6.38 7.60 7.53
C ILE A 86 7.59 6.91 6.90
N GLU A 87 8.57 7.69 6.45
CA GLU A 87 9.78 7.21 5.79
C GLU A 87 10.64 6.36 6.73
N VAL A 88 11.03 6.92 7.89
CA VAL A 88 11.84 6.20 8.89
C VAL A 88 11.16 4.88 9.29
N PHE A 89 9.85 4.92 9.57
CA PHE A 89 9.10 3.74 9.96
C PHE A 89 9.04 2.69 8.85
N THR A 90 8.58 3.10 7.66
CA THR A 90 8.32 2.18 6.54
C THR A 90 9.62 1.56 6.04
N GLU A 91 10.66 2.35 5.82
CA GLU A 91 11.95 1.84 5.34
C GLU A 91 12.57 0.86 6.35
N THR A 92 12.55 1.22 7.64
CA THR A 92 13.12 0.37 8.70
C THR A 92 12.36 -0.95 8.84
N LEU A 93 11.03 -0.90 8.86
CA LEU A 93 10.18 -2.09 9.01
C LEU A 93 10.39 -3.07 7.84
N LEU A 94 10.34 -2.56 6.61
CA LEU A 94 10.50 -3.37 5.41
C LEU A 94 11.90 -3.95 5.29
N PHE A 95 12.92 -3.18 5.68
CA PHE A 95 14.29 -3.69 5.74
C PHE A 95 14.44 -4.81 6.77
N VAL A 96 13.89 -4.68 7.98
CA VAL A 96 13.94 -5.76 9.00
C VAL A 96 13.15 -7.00 8.54
N GLY A 97 12.03 -6.81 7.84
CA GLY A 97 11.20 -7.88 7.28
C GLY A 97 11.71 -8.50 5.98
N SER A 98 12.88 -8.10 5.47
CA SER A 98 13.34 -8.39 4.10
C SER A 98 13.75 -9.84 3.79
N LYS A 99 13.77 -10.73 4.79
CA LYS A 99 14.25 -12.12 4.62
C LYS A 99 13.42 -12.94 3.62
N SER A 100 12.11 -12.71 3.58
CA SER A 100 11.21 -13.34 2.60
C SER A 100 9.86 -12.61 2.55
N PHE A 101 9.03 -12.91 1.55
CA PHE A 101 7.66 -12.37 1.48
C PHE A 101 6.87 -12.58 2.77
N SER A 102 6.93 -13.78 3.36
CA SER A 102 6.23 -14.09 4.60
C SER A 102 6.70 -13.25 5.80
N HIS A 103 8.01 -12.93 5.88
CA HIS A 103 8.52 -12.06 6.94
C HIS A 103 8.03 -10.62 6.77
N ALA A 104 8.06 -10.09 5.54
CA ALA A 104 7.55 -8.76 5.24
C ALA A 104 6.05 -8.67 5.53
N PHE A 105 5.26 -9.69 5.17
CA PHE A 105 3.84 -9.73 5.45
C PHE A 105 3.52 -9.80 6.94
N ALA A 106 4.27 -10.61 7.70
CA ALA A 106 4.13 -10.68 9.15
C ALA A 106 4.48 -9.33 9.81
N ALA A 107 5.52 -8.66 9.32
CA ALA A 107 5.90 -7.32 9.79
C ALA A 107 4.79 -6.29 9.50
N ILE A 108 4.27 -6.23 8.28
CA ILE A 108 3.16 -5.34 7.91
C ILE A 108 1.92 -5.64 8.75
N ALA A 109 1.57 -6.91 8.94
CA ALA A 109 0.41 -7.30 9.74
C ALA A 109 0.57 -6.90 11.22
N LYS A 110 1.74 -7.15 11.81
CA LYS A 110 2.02 -6.80 13.21
C LYS A 110 1.92 -5.29 13.45
N PHE A 111 2.41 -4.48 12.52
CA PHE A 111 2.43 -3.02 12.67
C PHE A 111 1.37 -2.31 11.81
N HIS A 112 0.30 -3.00 11.43
CA HIS A 112 -0.78 -2.45 10.62
C HIS A 112 -1.40 -1.20 11.26
N TYR A 113 -1.61 -1.22 12.58
CA TYR A 113 -2.10 -0.07 13.34
C TYR A 113 -1.19 1.16 13.19
N VAL A 114 0.14 0.98 13.19
CA VAL A 114 1.07 2.10 12.99
C VAL A 114 0.92 2.70 11.60
N PHE A 115 0.74 1.87 10.56
CA PHE A 115 0.41 2.37 9.23
C PHE A 115 -0.91 3.14 9.21
N LYS A 116 -1.95 2.67 9.89
CA LYS A 116 -3.25 3.38 9.94
C LYS A 116 -3.13 4.74 10.61
N VAL A 117 -2.30 4.88 11.64
CA VAL A 117 -2.02 6.17 12.30
C VAL A 117 -1.17 7.10 11.43
N LEU A 118 -0.23 6.55 10.65
CA LEU A 118 0.70 7.36 9.87
C LEU A 118 0.20 7.73 8.47
N ALA A 119 -0.66 6.91 7.87
CA ALA A 119 -1.08 6.99 6.47
C ALA A 119 -2.58 7.27 6.32
N GLU A 120 -3.08 8.28 7.04
CA GLU A 120 -4.51 8.66 7.01
C GLU A 120 -4.90 9.41 5.73
N THR A 121 -4.00 10.24 5.19
CA THR A 121 -4.25 11.02 3.95
C THR A 121 -3.61 10.37 2.72
N GLU A 122 -4.09 10.74 1.53
CA GLU A 122 -3.52 10.25 0.27
C GLU A 122 -2.02 10.59 0.14
N GLU A 123 -1.60 11.79 0.53
CA GLU A 123 -0.19 12.21 0.50
C GLU A 123 0.68 11.35 1.43
N ALA A 124 0.13 10.97 2.59
CA ALA A 124 0.79 10.08 3.53
C ALA A 124 0.92 8.66 2.97
N GLN A 125 -0.11 8.16 2.28
CA GLN A 125 -0.08 6.87 1.58
C GLN A 125 0.95 6.88 0.44
N ILE A 126 1.06 7.97 -0.31
CA ILE A 126 2.11 8.16 -1.33
C ILE A 126 3.50 8.18 -0.68
N CYS A 127 3.66 8.78 0.50
CA CYS A 127 4.92 8.69 1.26
C CYS A 127 5.27 7.24 1.65
N VAL A 128 4.29 6.42 2.02
CA VAL A 128 4.50 4.97 2.27
C VAL A 128 4.99 4.28 1.00
N LEU A 129 4.36 4.54 -0.15
CA LEU A 129 4.72 3.94 -1.44
C LEU A 129 6.13 4.38 -1.91
N ARG A 130 6.49 5.65 -1.72
CA ARG A 130 7.84 6.15 -1.99
C ARG A 130 8.89 5.48 -1.11
N SER A 131 8.58 5.30 0.18
CA SER A 131 9.47 4.61 1.12
C SER A 131 9.63 3.13 0.76
N LEU A 132 8.53 2.47 0.34
CA LEU A 132 8.54 1.12 -0.19
C LEU A 132 9.45 1.00 -1.43
N TYR A 133 9.32 1.94 -2.37
CA TYR A 133 10.18 2.02 -3.56
C TYR A 133 11.66 2.18 -3.20
N ASN A 134 11.99 3.08 -2.27
CA ASN A 134 13.37 3.30 -1.83
C ASN A 134 14.05 2.01 -1.34
N VAL A 135 13.31 1.16 -0.62
CA VAL A 135 13.83 -0.12 -0.12
C VAL A 135 13.95 -1.16 -1.24
N TRP A 136 12.98 -1.24 -2.14
CA TRP A 136 12.80 -2.40 -3.03
C TRP A 136 12.91 -2.11 -4.52
N ARG A 137 13.44 -0.95 -4.93
CA ARG A 137 13.60 -0.57 -6.36
C ARG A 137 14.33 -1.60 -7.23
N ASP A 138 15.26 -2.36 -6.65
CA ASP A 138 16.00 -3.41 -7.37
C ASP A 138 15.31 -4.78 -7.32
N HIS A 139 14.14 -4.88 -6.68
CA HIS A 139 13.38 -6.12 -6.56
C HIS A 139 11.92 -5.93 -7.03
N PRO A 140 11.68 -5.84 -8.36
CA PRO A 140 10.35 -5.61 -8.93
C PRO A 140 9.25 -6.54 -8.43
N GLN A 141 9.55 -7.84 -8.28
CA GLN A 141 8.58 -8.80 -7.76
C GLN A 141 8.16 -8.51 -6.31
N MET A 142 9.11 -8.14 -5.43
CA MET A 142 8.80 -7.74 -4.06
C MET A 142 7.94 -6.47 -4.07
N MET A 143 8.24 -5.51 -4.95
CA MET A 143 7.41 -4.33 -5.15
C MET A 143 5.95 -4.67 -5.46
N CYS A 144 5.70 -5.50 -6.49
CA CYS A 144 4.35 -5.92 -6.85
C CYS A 144 3.60 -6.57 -5.68
N VAL A 145 4.29 -7.47 -4.97
CA VAL A 145 3.73 -8.26 -3.87
C VAL A 145 3.40 -7.38 -2.65
N LEU A 146 4.25 -6.39 -2.32
CA LEU A 146 4.02 -5.50 -1.19
C LEU A 146 2.96 -4.44 -1.48
N VAL A 147 2.88 -3.90 -2.71
CA VAL A 147 1.77 -3.00 -3.09
C VAL A 147 0.43 -3.74 -3.03
N ASP A 148 0.37 -4.97 -3.56
CA ASP A 148 -0.82 -5.82 -3.43
C ASP A 148 -1.22 -6.03 -1.97
N LYS A 149 -0.24 -6.32 -1.10
CA LYS A 149 -0.47 -6.50 0.34
C LYS A 149 -1.02 -5.23 0.98
N MET A 150 -0.43 -4.07 0.71
CA MET A 150 -0.86 -2.79 1.27
C MET A 150 -2.28 -2.41 0.85
N LEU A 151 -2.64 -2.66 -0.41
CA LEU A 151 -4.02 -2.52 -0.92
C LEU A 151 -4.98 -3.49 -0.22
N LYS A 152 -4.62 -4.78 -0.07
CA LYS A 152 -5.47 -5.78 0.62
C LYS A 152 -5.73 -5.42 2.07
N THR A 153 -4.76 -4.79 2.73
CA THR A 153 -4.87 -4.38 4.13
C THR A 153 -5.33 -2.93 4.31
N GLN A 154 -5.74 -2.24 3.23
CA GLN A 154 -6.21 -0.85 3.29
C GLN A 154 -5.23 0.09 4.01
N ILE A 155 -3.93 -0.15 3.80
CA ILE A 155 -2.86 0.78 4.18
C ILE A 155 -2.77 1.89 3.13
N VAL A 156 -2.95 1.53 1.87
CA VAL A 156 -3.03 2.47 0.74
C VAL A 156 -4.29 2.18 -0.07
N GLU A 157 -4.78 3.20 -0.74
CA GLU A 157 -5.93 3.16 -1.64
C GLU A 157 -5.49 3.11 -3.11
N CYS A 158 -6.43 2.79 -4.00
CA CYS A 158 -6.12 2.64 -5.42
C CYS A 158 -5.69 3.96 -6.07
N SER A 159 -6.30 5.08 -5.66
CA SER A 159 -5.94 6.42 -6.16
C SER A 159 -4.51 6.79 -5.77
N ALA A 160 -4.12 6.57 -4.51
CA ALA A 160 -2.75 6.78 -4.03
C ALA A 160 -1.72 5.98 -4.84
N VAL A 161 -2.02 4.72 -5.15
CA VAL A 161 -1.13 3.89 -6.00
C VAL A 161 -1.04 4.42 -7.42
N ALA A 162 -2.15 4.85 -8.02
CA ALA A 162 -2.13 5.43 -9.37
C ALA A 162 -1.33 6.75 -9.39
N ASN A 163 -1.62 7.67 -8.47
CA ASN A 163 -0.90 8.94 -8.34
C ASN A 163 0.61 8.71 -8.10
N TRP A 164 0.99 7.73 -7.29
CA TRP A 164 2.39 7.36 -7.10
C TRP A 164 3.04 6.76 -8.35
N ILE A 165 2.39 5.83 -9.05
CA ILE A 165 2.93 5.21 -10.27
C ILE A 165 3.34 6.24 -11.31
N PHE A 166 2.53 7.28 -11.41
CA PHE A 166 2.79 8.29 -12.39
C PHE A 166 3.68 9.43 -11.86
N SER A 167 3.89 9.55 -10.55
CA SER A 167 4.77 10.58 -9.95
C SER A 167 6.15 10.71 -10.60
N ARG A 168 6.77 11.89 -10.47
CA ARG A 168 8.09 12.18 -11.06
C ARG A 168 9.17 11.20 -10.61
N GLU A 169 9.07 10.70 -9.39
CA GLU A 169 9.96 9.71 -8.80
C GLU A 169 9.97 8.39 -9.58
N MET A 170 8.84 8.03 -10.22
CA MET A 170 8.70 6.80 -11.00
C MET A 170 9.14 6.94 -12.46
N ASN A 171 9.48 8.14 -12.94
CA ASN A 171 9.85 8.38 -14.34
C ASN A 171 10.97 7.47 -14.85
N ALA A 172 11.99 7.21 -14.02
CA ALA A 172 13.11 6.34 -14.40
C ALA A 172 12.69 4.88 -14.63
N ASP A 173 11.59 4.46 -13.99
CA ASP A 173 11.10 3.09 -13.99
C ASP A 173 9.80 2.94 -14.79
N PHE A 174 9.22 4.03 -15.28
CA PHE A 174 7.89 4.08 -15.88
C PHE A 174 7.68 3.07 -17.03
N LEU A 175 8.72 2.84 -17.83
CA LEU A 175 8.66 1.88 -18.95
C LEU A 175 8.94 0.43 -18.54
N LYS A 176 9.30 0.17 -17.28
CA LYS A 176 9.55 -1.20 -16.78
C LYS A 176 8.22 -1.91 -16.58
N SER A 177 8.16 -3.19 -16.98
CA SER A 177 6.94 -3.99 -16.98
C SER A 177 6.23 -4.05 -15.63
N TYR A 178 6.98 -4.08 -14.53
CA TYR A 178 6.42 -4.20 -13.18
C TYR A 178 5.54 -3.01 -12.78
N VAL A 179 5.83 -1.80 -13.29
CA VAL A 179 5.02 -0.60 -13.01
C VAL A 179 3.61 -0.79 -13.56
N TRP A 180 3.51 -1.28 -14.80
CA TRP A 180 2.24 -1.60 -15.44
C TRP A 180 1.56 -2.82 -14.83
N GLU A 181 2.32 -3.78 -14.31
CA GLU A 181 1.78 -4.91 -13.55
C GLU A 181 1.07 -4.41 -12.28
N ILE A 182 1.70 -3.50 -11.52
CA ILE A 182 1.10 -2.87 -10.34
C ILE A 182 -0.15 -2.10 -10.73
N LEU A 183 -0.10 -1.25 -11.78
CA LEU A 183 -1.26 -0.49 -12.23
C LEU A 183 -2.45 -1.41 -12.58
N ASN A 184 -2.20 -2.44 -13.38
CA ASN A 184 -3.23 -3.40 -13.77
C ASN A 184 -3.77 -4.20 -12.57
N LEU A 185 -2.90 -4.55 -11.61
CA LEU A 185 -3.32 -5.19 -10.36
C LEU A 185 -4.26 -4.27 -9.55
N THR A 186 -3.94 -2.99 -9.46
CA THR A 186 -4.76 -1.97 -8.79
C THR A 186 -6.12 -1.81 -9.47
N ILE A 187 -6.16 -1.68 -10.80
CA ILE A 187 -7.41 -1.60 -11.58
C ILE A 187 -8.26 -2.86 -11.35
N ARG A 188 -7.66 -4.05 -11.45
CA ARG A 188 -8.38 -5.32 -11.24
C ARG A 188 -8.99 -5.40 -9.86
N LYS A 189 -8.27 -4.98 -8.81
CA LYS A 189 -8.80 -4.94 -7.43
C LYS A 189 -10.00 -4.03 -7.31
N MET A 190 -9.91 -2.80 -7.83
CA MET A 190 -11.01 -1.85 -7.77
C MET A 190 -12.24 -2.40 -8.49
N SER A 191 -12.07 -2.94 -9.70
CA SER A 191 -13.15 -3.56 -10.45
C SER A 191 -13.77 -4.77 -9.74
N GLN A 192 -12.94 -5.62 -9.11
CA GLN A 192 -13.44 -6.74 -8.30
C GLN A 192 -14.20 -6.27 -7.05
N HIS A 193 -13.74 -5.19 -6.41
CA HIS A 193 -14.40 -4.62 -5.24
C HIS A 193 -15.79 -4.08 -5.59
N VAL A 194 -15.89 -3.27 -6.65
CA VAL A 194 -17.16 -2.75 -7.17
C VAL A 194 -18.09 -3.89 -7.58
N HIS A 195 -17.59 -4.89 -8.30
CA HIS A 195 -18.39 -6.04 -8.72
C HIS A 195 -18.94 -6.80 -7.51
N LYS A 196 -18.11 -7.07 -6.49
CA LYS A 196 -18.53 -7.74 -5.26
C LYS A 196 -19.65 -6.97 -4.55
N LEU A 197 -19.46 -5.66 -4.35
CA LEU A 197 -20.49 -4.83 -3.70
C LEU A 197 -21.77 -4.73 -4.53
N THR A 198 -21.66 -4.75 -5.86
CA THR A 198 -22.82 -4.76 -6.77
C THR A 198 -23.67 -6.01 -6.57
N VAL A 199 -23.00 -7.18 -6.49
CA VAL A 199 -23.68 -8.46 -6.25
C VAL A 199 -24.31 -8.48 -4.86
N GLU A 200 -23.57 -8.07 -3.82
CA GLU A 200 -24.06 -8.05 -2.43
C GLU A 200 -25.29 -7.12 -2.27
N ALA A 201 -25.26 -5.91 -2.85
CA ALA A 201 -26.39 -4.99 -2.80
C ALA A 201 -27.62 -5.52 -3.57
N ALA A 202 -27.41 -6.12 -4.75
CA ALA A 202 -28.48 -6.70 -5.54
C ALA A 202 -29.15 -7.88 -4.85
N GLU A 203 -28.37 -8.78 -4.23
CA GLU A 203 -28.89 -9.91 -3.46
C GLU A 203 -29.69 -9.43 -2.24
N ALA A 204 -29.18 -8.44 -1.50
CA ALA A 204 -29.88 -7.91 -0.34
C ALA A 204 -31.21 -7.24 -0.71
N ARG A 205 -31.23 -6.49 -1.81
CA ARG A 205 -32.45 -5.87 -2.36
C ARG A 205 -33.47 -6.91 -2.83
N ALA A 206 -33.02 -8.00 -3.47
CA ALA A 206 -33.91 -9.07 -3.91
C ALA A 206 -34.57 -9.77 -2.71
N ARG A 207 -33.82 -10.01 -1.63
CA ARG A 207 -34.36 -10.59 -0.38
C ARG A 207 -35.38 -9.68 0.31
N LEU A 208 -35.21 -8.35 0.23
CA LEU A 208 -36.21 -7.41 0.73
C LEU A 208 -37.53 -7.44 -0.07
N HIS A 209 -37.46 -7.53 -1.40
CA HIS A 209 -38.63 -7.46 -2.29
C HIS A 209 -39.43 -8.78 -2.40
N HIS A 210 -38.78 -9.95 -2.30
CA HIS A 210 -39.45 -11.26 -2.44
C HIS A 210 -40.59 -11.47 -1.43
N ASP A 211 -40.55 -10.78 -0.29
CA ASP A 211 -41.51 -10.89 0.81
C ASP A 211 -42.72 -9.94 0.69
N SER A 212 -42.77 -9.07 -0.33
CA SER A 212 -43.93 -8.19 -0.54
C SER A 212 -45.14 -8.90 -1.19
N GLY A 213 -45.00 -10.19 -1.52
CA GLY A 213 -45.94 -10.89 -2.40
C GLY A 213 -46.22 -12.38 -2.12
N ASP A 214 -45.67 -12.99 -1.07
CA ASP A 214 -45.91 -14.41 -0.75
C ASP A 214 -46.23 -14.62 0.75
N ASP A 215 -47.44 -15.10 1.06
CA ASP A 215 -48.06 -15.13 2.40
C ASP A 215 -47.77 -16.44 3.16
N SER A 216 -46.64 -17.10 2.84
CA SER A 216 -46.26 -18.42 3.37
C SER A 216 -44.93 -18.34 4.12
N ASP A 217 -44.94 -17.65 5.25
CA ASP A 217 -43.72 -17.25 5.95
C ASP A 217 -43.42 -18.17 7.15
N SER A 218 -42.31 -18.89 7.08
CA SER A 218 -41.81 -19.75 8.16
C SER A 218 -41.00 -18.91 9.15
N ASP A 219 -41.15 -19.09 10.47
CA ASP A 219 -40.46 -18.28 11.50
C ASP A 219 -38.91 -18.28 11.43
N ASP A 220 -38.31 -19.17 10.64
CA ASP A 220 -36.86 -19.28 10.42
C ASP A 220 -36.34 -18.31 9.34
N ASP A 221 -37.16 -17.99 8.31
CA ASP A 221 -36.77 -17.10 7.20
C ASP A 221 -36.74 -15.61 7.61
N ARG A 222 -37.53 -15.24 8.62
CA ARG A 222 -37.57 -13.87 9.17
C ARG A 222 -36.27 -13.40 9.83
N ARG A 223 -35.42 -14.33 10.27
CA ARG A 223 -34.21 -14.01 11.05
C ARG A 223 -32.99 -13.67 10.20
N ASP A 224 -32.99 -14.04 8.93
CA ASP A 224 -31.89 -13.79 7.98
C ASP A 224 -32.22 -12.65 6.98
N ARG A 225 -33.28 -11.89 7.26
CA ARG A 225 -33.74 -10.77 6.43
C ARG A 225 -32.88 -9.52 6.68
N PRO A 226 -32.30 -8.91 5.63
CA PRO A 226 -31.65 -7.61 5.76
C PRO A 226 -32.71 -6.51 5.99
N SER A 227 -32.46 -5.59 6.92
CA SER A 227 -33.32 -4.42 7.13
C SER A 227 -33.17 -3.41 6.00
N ASP A 228 -34.17 -2.53 5.81
CA ASP A 228 -34.09 -1.43 4.86
C ASP A 228 -32.83 -0.57 5.09
N GLU A 229 -32.50 -0.27 6.35
CA GLU A 229 -31.27 0.45 6.73
C GLU A 229 -29.99 -0.30 6.32
N GLN A 230 -29.98 -1.63 6.38
CA GLN A 230 -28.82 -2.43 5.96
C GLN A 230 -28.64 -2.39 4.45
N VAL A 231 -29.74 -2.40 3.69
CA VAL A 231 -29.69 -2.31 2.22
C VAL A 231 -29.27 -0.91 1.79
N GLU A 232 -29.81 0.14 2.41
CA GLU A 232 -29.37 1.52 2.17
C GLU A 232 -27.86 1.68 2.41
N ARG A 233 -27.31 1.18 3.53
CA ARG A 233 -25.86 1.19 3.79
C ARG A 233 -25.06 0.40 2.76
N MET A 234 -25.59 -0.68 2.21
CA MET A 234 -24.91 -1.45 1.17
C MET A 234 -24.91 -0.70 -0.16
N GLU A 235 -26.00 -0.01 -0.49
CA GLU A 235 -26.10 0.86 -1.66
C GLU A 235 -25.15 2.07 -1.55
N GLU A 236 -25.09 2.75 -0.40
CA GLU A 236 -24.13 3.84 -0.14
C GLU A 236 -22.69 3.39 -0.34
N ARG A 237 -22.33 2.21 0.17
CA ARG A 237 -20.98 1.64 -0.01
C ARG A 237 -20.68 1.31 -1.47
N LEU A 238 -21.68 0.84 -2.21
CA LEU A 238 -21.53 0.58 -3.64
C LEU A 238 -21.32 1.89 -4.42
N GLU A 239 -22.10 2.93 -4.12
CA GLU A 239 -21.96 4.25 -4.75
C GLU A 239 -20.58 4.85 -4.49
N GLN A 240 -20.09 4.76 -3.24
CA GLN A 240 -18.74 5.20 -2.90
C GLN A 240 -17.69 4.43 -3.70
N ALA A 241 -17.77 3.10 -3.75
CA ALA A 241 -16.81 2.28 -4.51
C ALA A 241 -16.84 2.58 -6.02
N GLN A 242 -18.02 2.85 -6.59
CA GLN A 242 -18.16 3.29 -7.98
C GLN A 242 -17.55 4.68 -8.21
N SER A 243 -17.70 5.59 -7.24
CA SER A 243 -17.05 6.91 -7.26
C SER A 243 -15.53 6.76 -7.26
N ASP A 244 -14.98 5.93 -6.35
CA ASP A 244 -13.55 5.66 -6.26
C ASP A 244 -13.00 5.03 -7.54
N GLN A 245 -13.76 4.12 -8.16
CA GLN A 245 -13.41 3.54 -9.45
C GLN A 245 -13.37 4.59 -10.57
N LYS A 246 -14.35 5.49 -10.64
CA LYS A 246 -14.35 6.59 -11.61
C LYS A 246 -13.13 7.49 -11.39
N THR A 247 -12.86 7.87 -10.14
CA THR A 247 -11.68 8.68 -9.78
C THR A 247 -10.38 8.00 -10.19
N LEU A 248 -10.24 6.70 -9.95
CA LEU A 248 -9.08 5.93 -10.40
C LEU A 248 -8.88 6.01 -11.91
N PHE A 249 -9.94 5.79 -12.70
CA PHE A 249 -9.86 5.93 -14.15
C PHE A 249 -9.56 7.36 -14.60
N LEU A 250 -10.14 8.37 -13.93
CA LEU A 250 -9.83 9.77 -14.21
C LEU A 250 -8.36 10.07 -13.98
N ILE A 251 -7.77 9.65 -12.86
CA ILE A 251 -6.32 9.81 -12.60
C ILE A 251 -5.50 9.18 -13.74
N ILE A 252 -5.85 7.97 -14.15
CA ILE A 252 -5.14 7.23 -15.21
C ILE A 252 -5.24 7.93 -16.57
N PHE A 253 -6.42 8.43 -16.93
CA PHE A 253 -6.66 9.04 -18.25
C PHE A 253 -6.31 10.53 -18.32
N GLN A 254 -6.39 11.24 -17.20
CA GLN A 254 -6.05 12.66 -17.11
C GLN A 254 -4.56 12.89 -16.91
N TRP A 255 -3.78 11.83 -16.66
CA TRP A 255 -2.33 11.94 -16.59
C TRP A 255 -1.82 12.64 -17.87
N PRO A 256 -1.29 13.88 -17.76
CA PRO A 256 -0.81 14.59 -18.93
C PRO A 256 0.33 13.78 -19.51
N MET A 257 0.14 13.32 -20.74
CA MET A 257 1.20 12.74 -21.55
C MET A 257 2.18 13.88 -21.85
N PHE A 258 3.16 14.09 -20.96
CA PHE A 258 4.24 15.08 -21.03
C PHE A 258 3.84 16.56 -20.84
N ASP A 259 4.30 17.14 -19.73
CA ASP A 259 4.88 18.50 -19.69
C ASP A 259 6.35 18.37 -19.28
#